data_AF-A0A427Y4D8-F1
#
_entry.id   AF-A0A427Y4D8-F1
#
_cell.length_a   1.000
_cell.length_b   1.000
_cell.length_c   1.000
_cell.angle_alpha   90.00
_cell.angle_beta   90.00
_cell.angle_gamma   90.00
#
_symmetry.space_group_name_H-M   'P 1'
#
loop_
_entity.id
_entity.type
_entity.pdbx_description
1 polymer ?
#
loop_
_entity_poly.entity_id
_entity_poly.type
_entity_poly.pdbx_seq_one_letter_code
_entity_poly.pdbx_strand_id
1 'polypeptide(L)'
;MVKRDPDSASASASDSEHKPSAKKRATPKSKGTDTKKTSTWTTDKRAALLEFVIAEGAKSANLDKIASDLGVTKSQVVDQLKPNRSNLRRQAVEAIKSSSGKA
;
A
#
# COMPACT_ATOMS: atom_id res chain seq x y z
N MET A 1 31.67 41.60 16.52
CA MET A 1 32.77 40.81 15.95
C MET A 1 33.58 40.21 17.11
N VAL A 2 33.29 38.98 17.53
CA VAL A 2 34.12 38.26 18.49
C VAL A 2 34.23 36.81 18.04
N LYS A 3 35.39 36.50 17.47
CA LYS A 3 35.88 35.15 17.19
C LYS A 3 36.22 34.48 18.51
N ARG A 4 35.93 33.18 18.64
CA ARG A 4 36.63 32.24 19.53
C ARG A 4 36.16 30.81 19.21
N ASP A 5 36.92 30.13 18.36
CA ASP A 5 37.20 28.70 18.52
C ASP A 5 38.28 28.56 19.61
N PRO A 6 38.34 27.43 20.36
CA PRO A 6 39.24 26.36 19.91
C PRO A 6 38.80 24.92 20.24
N ASP A 7 39.27 24.04 19.35
CA ASP A 7 39.55 22.60 19.45
C ASP A 7 39.84 22.05 20.87
N SER A 8 39.24 20.91 21.23
CA SER A 8 39.85 19.98 22.18
C SER A 8 39.29 18.56 22.03
N ALA A 9 40.11 17.70 21.43
CA ALA A 9 39.96 16.25 21.39
C ALA A 9 40.02 15.62 22.80
N SER A 10 39.38 14.45 22.99
CA SER A 10 40.07 13.21 23.41
C SER A 10 39.08 12.10 23.77
N ALA A 11 39.54 10.87 23.58
CA ALA A 11 38.84 9.61 23.46
C ALA A 11 38.28 9.01 24.76
N SER A 12 37.38 8.03 24.61
CA SER A 12 37.49 6.74 25.32
C SER A 12 36.63 5.66 24.67
N ALA A 13 37.31 4.61 24.23
CA ALA A 13 36.71 3.30 23.99
C ALA A 13 36.26 2.69 25.31
N SER A 14 35.17 1.92 25.31
CA SER A 14 34.98 0.83 26.28
C SER A 14 34.07 -0.24 25.67
N ASP A 15 34.73 -1.36 25.46
CA ASP A 15 34.23 -2.71 25.23
C ASP A 15 33.25 -3.12 26.34
N SER A 16 32.17 -3.84 25.99
CA SER A 16 31.41 -4.67 26.92
C SER A 16 30.61 -5.73 26.14
N GLU A 17 31.22 -6.90 26.01
CA GLU A 17 30.58 -8.18 25.75
C GLU A 17 29.37 -8.45 26.64
N HIS A 18 28.20 -8.75 26.05
CA HIS A 18 27.16 -9.53 26.74
C HIS A 18 26.53 -10.59 25.82
N LYS A 19 26.82 -11.85 26.17
CA LYS A 19 26.22 -13.12 25.72
C LYS A 19 25.37 -13.66 26.90
N PRO A 20 24.48 -14.67 26.78
CA PRO A 20 23.59 -15.13 25.69
C PRO A 20 22.10 -15.02 26.07
N SER A 21 21.19 -14.79 25.12
CA SER A 21 19.74 -14.93 25.38
C SER A 21 19.14 -16.17 24.74
N ALA A 22 18.75 -17.09 25.62
CA ALA A 22 17.72 -18.13 25.57
C ALA A 22 17.18 -18.67 24.22
N LYS A 23 17.29 -20.00 24.12
CA LYS A 23 16.52 -20.94 23.26
C LYS A 23 15.10 -20.45 22.93
N LYS A 24 14.79 -20.35 21.63
CA LYS A 24 13.42 -20.54 21.13
C LYS A 24 13.36 -21.83 20.32
N ARG A 25 12.73 -22.83 20.95
CA ARG A 25 12.37 -24.13 20.38
C ARG A 25 11.42 -23.87 19.19
N ALA A 26 11.89 -24.12 17.98
CA ALA A 26 11.07 -24.06 16.78
C ALA A 26 10.06 -25.22 16.83
N THR A 27 8.80 -24.91 17.10
CA THR A 27 7.69 -25.81 16.83
C THR A 27 7.32 -25.67 15.35
N PRO A 28 7.30 -26.75 14.55
CA PRO A 28 6.78 -26.67 13.19
C PRO A 28 5.29 -26.38 13.27
N LYS A 29 4.91 -25.19 12.80
CA LYS A 29 3.52 -24.75 12.70
C LYS A 29 2.82 -25.67 11.70
N SER A 30 1.88 -26.46 12.19
CA SER A 30 1.06 -27.36 11.38
C SER A 30 0.40 -26.56 10.26
N LYS A 31 0.67 -26.99 9.02
CA LYS A 31 0.07 -26.46 7.80
C LYS A 31 -1.37 -26.98 7.77
N GLY A 32 -2.28 -26.25 8.42
CA GLY A 32 -3.71 -26.44 8.26
C GLY A 32 -4.07 -26.10 6.83
N THR A 33 -4.30 -27.12 6.00
CA THR A 33 -4.89 -26.96 4.68
C THR A 33 -6.37 -26.66 4.89
N ASP A 34 -6.67 -25.41 5.24
CA ASP A 34 -8.03 -24.90 5.17
C ASP A 34 -8.47 -25.02 3.72
N THR A 35 -9.32 -26.01 3.47
CA THR A 35 -10.02 -26.19 2.21
C THR A 35 -11.01 -25.03 2.11
N LYS A 36 -10.51 -23.87 1.69
CA LYS A 36 -11.32 -22.68 1.42
C LYS A 36 -12.34 -23.07 0.37
N LYS A 37 -13.61 -23.13 0.77
CA LYS A 37 -14.76 -23.04 -0.14
C LYS A 37 -14.39 -22.03 -1.22
N THR A 38 -14.33 -22.50 -2.45
CA THR A 38 -14.14 -21.68 -3.64
C THR A 38 -15.20 -20.58 -3.59
N SER A 39 -14.80 -19.40 -3.11
CA SER A 39 -15.70 -18.26 -3.06
C SER A 39 -16.11 -17.96 -4.48
N THR A 40 -17.42 -17.89 -4.74
CA THR A 40 -17.98 -17.52 -6.06
C THR A 40 -17.35 -16.24 -6.60
N TRP A 41 -16.87 -15.39 -5.68
CA TRP A 41 -16.07 -14.19 -5.91
C TRP A 41 -14.59 -14.50 -6.14
N THR A 42 -14.27 -14.90 -7.37
CA THR A 42 -12.89 -14.94 -7.86
C THR A 42 -12.31 -13.52 -7.97
N THR A 43 -10.98 -13.43 -7.95
CA THR A 43 -10.25 -12.17 -8.12
C THR A 43 -10.66 -11.45 -9.41
N ASP A 44 -10.82 -12.19 -10.51
CA ASP A 44 -11.24 -11.63 -11.81
C ASP A 44 -12.64 -11.04 -11.76
N LYS A 45 -13.58 -11.69 -11.08
CA LYS A 45 -14.95 -11.17 -10.93
C LYS A 45 -14.98 -9.88 -10.10
N ARG A 46 -14.15 -9.79 -9.07
CA ARG A 46 -14.02 -8.57 -8.25
C ARG A 46 -13.40 -7.43 -9.07
N ALA A 47 -12.36 -7.72 -9.84
CA ALA A 47 -11.73 -6.75 -10.73
C ALA A 47 -12.70 -6.24 -11.80
N ALA A 48 -13.45 -7.15 -12.44
CA ALA A 48 -14.45 -6.82 -13.45
C ALA A 48 -15.59 -5.98 -12.87
N LEU A 49 -16.07 -6.30 -11.67
CA LEU A 49 -17.07 -5.50 -10.98
C LEU A 49 -16.56 -4.07 -10.73
N LEU A 50 -15.35 -3.94 -10.20
CA LEU A 50 -14.79 -2.63 -9.88
C LEU A 50 -14.60 -1.78 -11.15
N GLU A 51 -14.13 -2.40 -12.23
CA GLU A 51 -14.00 -1.77 -13.54
C GLU A 51 -15.35 -1.26 -14.07
N PHE A 52 -16.42 -2.06 -13.91
CA PHE A 52 -17.78 -1.68 -14.28
C PHE A 52 -18.30 -0.50 -13.44
N VAL A 53 -18.12 -0.56 -12.12
CA VAL A 53 -18.55 0.51 -11.21
C VAL A 53 -17.83 1.83 -11.52
N ILE A 54 -16.52 1.77 -11.77
CA ILE A 54 -15.75 2.98 -12.14
C ILE A 54 -16.19 3.51 -13.50
N ALA A 55 -16.41 2.64 -14.49
CA ALA A 55 -16.85 3.05 -15.82
C ALA A 55 -18.24 3.69 -15.82
N GLU A 56 -19.18 3.14 -15.06
CA GLU A 56 -20.55 3.65 -14.98
C GLU A 56 -20.65 4.87 -14.06
N GLY A 57 -19.90 4.85 -12.95
CA GLY A 57 -19.74 5.98 -12.06
C GLY A 57 -19.11 7.18 -12.76
N ALA A 58 -18.11 6.98 -13.62
CA ALA A 58 -17.48 8.08 -14.37
C ALA A 58 -18.45 8.78 -15.34
N LYS A 59 -19.49 8.09 -15.82
CA LYS A 59 -20.50 8.67 -16.74
C LYS A 59 -21.64 9.38 -15.99
N SER A 60 -22.04 8.83 -14.85
CA SER A 60 -23.22 9.28 -14.09
C SER A 60 -22.89 10.20 -12.91
N ALA A 61 -21.64 10.21 -12.44
CA ALA A 61 -21.23 11.03 -11.31
C ALA A 61 -21.11 12.51 -11.67
N ASN A 62 -21.48 13.36 -10.71
CA ASN A 62 -21.23 14.79 -10.79
C ASN A 62 -19.76 15.08 -10.49
N LEU A 63 -18.94 15.10 -11.54
CA LEU A 63 -17.49 15.29 -11.44
C LEU A 63 -17.11 16.67 -10.90
N ASP A 64 -17.95 17.70 -11.09
CA ASP A 64 -17.70 19.04 -10.57
C ASP A 64 -17.80 19.05 -9.04
N LYS A 65 -18.83 18.39 -8.48
CA LYS A 65 -18.96 18.25 -7.03
C LYS A 65 -17.78 17.47 -6.43
N ILE A 66 -17.38 16.37 -7.06
CA ILE A 66 -16.24 15.56 -6.60
C ILE A 66 -14.94 16.38 -6.64
N ALA A 67 -14.74 17.17 -7.70
CA ALA A 67 -13.59 18.05 -7.83
C ALA A 67 -13.58 19.11 -6.72
N SER A 68 -14.72 19.74 -6.43
CA SER A 68 -14.87 20.70 -5.34
C SER A 68 -14.60 20.08 -3.97
N ASP A 69 -15.19 18.91 -3.69
CA ASP A 69 -15.03 18.22 -2.40
C ASP A 69 -13.57 17.79 -2.16
N LEU A 70 -12.85 17.43 -3.22
CA LEU A 70 -11.44 17.01 -3.15
C LEU A 70 -10.44 18.17 -3.31
N GLY A 71 -10.90 19.39 -3.60
CA GLY A 71 -10.04 20.54 -3.85
C GLY A 71 -9.15 20.40 -5.08
N VAL A 72 -9.59 19.65 -6.09
CA VAL A 72 -8.85 19.42 -7.35
C VAL A 72 -9.65 19.93 -8.55
N THR A 73 -9.02 19.97 -9.72
CA THR A 73 -9.73 20.32 -10.96
C THR A 73 -10.51 19.13 -11.49
N LYS A 74 -11.65 19.41 -12.15
CA LYS A 74 -12.43 18.39 -12.87
C LYS A 74 -11.56 17.57 -13.83
N SER A 75 -10.64 18.22 -14.53
CA SER A 75 -9.71 17.58 -15.46
C SER A 75 -8.82 16.54 -14.77
N GLN A 76 -8.35 16.80 -13.55
CA GLN A 76 -7.58 15.84 -12.76
C GLN A 76 -8.45 14.65 -12.34
N VAL A 77 -9.70 14.88 -11.93
CA VAL A 77 -10.64 13.79 -11.60
C VAL A 77 -10.92 12.91 -12.83
N VAL A 78 -11.22 13.53 -13.98
CA VAL A 78 -11.42 12.83 -15.25
C VAL A 78 -10.19 12.01 -15.60
N ASP A 79 -9.00 12.60 -15.46
CA ASP A 79 -7.77 11.88 -15.77
C ASP A 79 -7.65 10.63 -14.91
N GLN A 80 -7.92 10.72 -13.60
CA GLN A 80 -7.86 9.56 -12.69
C GLN A 80 -8.82 8.40 -13.05
N LEU A 81 -9.91 8.67 -13.78
CA LEU A 81 -10.92 7.70 -14.16
C LEU A 81 -10.73 7.13 -15.59
N LYS A 82 -9.81 7.69 -16.38
CA LYS A 82 -9.55 7.23 -17.75
C LYS A 82 -9.08 5.77 -17.79
N PRO A 83 -9.61 4.95 -18.72
CA PRO A 83 -9.11 3.59 -18.92
C PRO A 83 -7.68 3.61 -19.48
N ASN A 84 -6.94 2.53 -19.25
CA ASN A 84 -5.60 2.28 -19.81
C ASN A 84 -4.52 3.31 -19.47
N ARG A 85 -4.68 4.05 -18.35
CA ARG A 85 -3.66 4.95 -17.79
C ARG A 85 -3.20 4.46 -16.43
N SER A 86 -2.00 4.88 -16.01
CA SER A 86 -1.42 4.56 -14.70
C SER A 86 -2.04 5.40 -13.57
N ASN A 87 -3.36 5.28 -13.44
CA ASN A 87 -4.21 6.17 -12.65
C ASN A 87 -4.96 5.38 -11.55
N LEU A 88 -5.74 6.06 -10.71
CA LEU A 88 -6.50 5.43 -9.61
C LEU A 88 -7.29 4.20 -10.03
N ARG A 89 -7.95 4.23 -11.20
CA ARG A 89 -8.67 3.07 -11.75
C ARG A 89 -7.78 1.83 -11.89
N ARG A 90 -6.60 1.98 -12.50
CA ARG A 90 -5.65 0.88 -12.71
C ARG A 90 -5.09 0.38 -11.38
N GLN A 91 -4.73 1.29 -10.47
CA GLN A 91 -4.24 0.93 -9.14
C GLN A 91 -5.28 0.12 -8.36
N ALA A 92 -6.56 0.49 -8.44
CA ALA A 92 -7.62 -0.23 -7.74
C ALA A 92 -7.83 -1.66 -8.32
N VAL A 93 -7.76 -1.81 -9.64
CA VAL A 93 -7.82 -3.14 -10.30
C VAL A 93 -6.57 -3.98 -9.98
N GLU A 94 -5.38 -3.39 -10.01
CA GLU A 94 -4.11 -4.06 -9.68
C GLU A 94 -4.03 -4.43 -8.19
N ALA A 95 -4.59 -3.62 -7.29
CA ALA A 95 -4.67 -3.93 -5.87
C ALA A 95 -5.51 -5.18 -5.61
N ILE A 96 -6.64 -5.35 -6.31
CA ILE A 96 -7.45 -6.57 -6.23
C ILE A 96 -6.65 -7.77 -6.72
N LYS A 97 -5.98 -7.65 -7.88
CA LYS A 97 -5.20 -8.73 -8.47
C LYS A 97 -3.98 -9.13 -7.63
N SER A 98 -3.31 -8.18 -6.99
CA SER A 98 -2.15 -8.42 -6.12
C SER A 98 -2.53 -8.92 -4.73
N SER A 99 -3.70 -8.54 -4.20
CA SER A 99 -4.17 -8.97 -2.88
C SER A 99 -4.41 -10.48 -2.76
N SER A 100 -4.64 -11.19 -3.87
CA SER A 100 -4.77 -12.66 -3.88
C SER A 100 -3.45 -13.43 -3.84
N GLY A 101 -2.29 -12.74 -3.88
CA GLY A 101 -0.96 -13.36 -3.84
C GLY A 101 -0.24 -13.31 -2.49
N LYS A 102 -0.82 -12.68 -1.46
CA LYS A 102 -0.32 -12.72 -0.08
C LYS A 102 -1.24 -13.60 0.77
N ALA A 103 -0.93 -14.87 0.87
CA ALA A 103 -1.44 -15.80 1.87
C ALA A 103 -0.33 -16.76 2.29
#